data_AF-A0A8H5CSN0-F1
#
_entry.id   AF-A0A8H5CSN0-F1
#
_cell.length_a   1.000
_cell.length_b   1.000
_cell.length_c   1.000
_cell.angle_alpha   90.00
_cell.angle_beta   90.00
_cell.angle_gamma   90.00
#
_symmetry.space_group_name_H-M   'P 1'
#
loop_
_entity.id
_entity.type
_entity.pdbx_description
1 polymer ?
#
loop_
_entity_poly.entity_id
_entity_poly.type
_entity_poly.pdbx_seq_one_letter_code
_entity_poly.pdbx_strand_id
1 'polypeptide(L)'
;MDNCGSVTPGVLRSITPLIQQNIRAVSLGLSYSLADEDVFVFLRDLSELERVELRYYWQLKSPKSRPNLARLKSFTACHANFQTREEVQSLCKWIRRAISVSPIQALQIVQDERDDDDDDGVPSNTGANISFRSVVDHLCARHSKTLCVLNMENAYIDIKSLKKLFATCMMLEEVHLCVRSYALTLVKKYSGALTKLHTASFNTKNIRLGKRRVIDMELVATLLKHGPPHLRTLSVNGQTWESAWKRTRDDSFSLAIHKQPRLVFPWDRKQKLLALHEPETPLPQESVLRPTPVVAPVSDNVERAVRTTSAARSGTDVKGSRLCVRFSEPS
;
A
#
# COMPACT_ATOMS: atom_id res chain seq x y z
N MET A 1 4.91 -11.98 5.51
CA MET A 1 3.96 -12.54 6.50
C MET A 1 3.40 -13.83 5.94
N ASP A 2 3.65 -14.93 6.62
CA ASP A 2 3.38 -16.28 6.12
C ASP A 2 1.90 -16.65 6.23
N ASN A 3 1.47 -17.66 5.45
CA ASN A 3 0.16 -18.28 5.61
C ASN A 3 0.07 -18.93 7.00
N CYS A 4 -0.97 -18.62 7.78
CA CYS A 4 -1.09 -19.14 9.15
C CYS A 4 -1.50 -20.62 9.23
N GLY A 5 -1.47 -21.36 8.13
CA GLY A 5 -2.05 -22.70 8.03
C GLY A 5 -3.56 -22.67 8.29
N SER A 6 -4.13 -23.81 8.69
CA SER A 6 -5.55 -23.98 8.96
C SER A 6 -5.96 -23.46 10.35
N VAL A 7 -5.92 -22.15 10.56
CA VAL A 7 -6.55 -21.55 11.75
C VAL A 7 -8.06 -21.60 11.53
N THR A 8 -8.78 -22.43 12.28
CA THR A 8 -10.24 -22.51 12.21
C THR A 8 -10.91 -21.58 13.22
N PRO A 9 -12.20 -21.26 13.08
CA PRO A 9 -12.92 -20.47 14.07
C PRO A 9 -12.92 -21.11 15.46
N GLY A 10 -12.83 -22.44 15.54
CA GLY A 10 -12.69 -23.18 16.80
C GLY A 10 -11.40 -22.84 17.54
N VAL A 11 -10.28 -22.69 16.82
CA VAL A 11 -8.99 -22.28 17.41
C VAL A 11 -9.11 -20.88 18.01
N LEU A 12 -9.68 -19.92 17.27
CA LEU A 12 -9.90 -18.56 17.78
C LEU A 12 -10.76 -18.56 19.04
N ARG A 13 -11.90 -19.28 19.04
CA ARG A 13 -12.76 -19.38 20.22
C ARG A 13 -12.06 -20.02 21.42
N SER A 14 -11.20 -21.00 21.19
CA SER A 14 -10.46 -21.68 22.28
C SER A 14 -9.38 -20.80 22.92
N ILE A 15 -8.74 -19.92 22.13
CA ILE A 15 -7.66 -19.06 22.63
C ILE A 15 -8.18 -17.76 23.24
N THR A 16 -9.32 -17.22 22.77
CA THR A 16 -9.88 -15.93 23.25
C THR A 16 -9.91 -15.81 24.78
N PRO A 17 -10.43 -16.78 25.56
CA PRO A 17 -10.52 -16.64 27.02
C PRO A 17 -9.15 -16.47 27.70
N LEU A 18 -8.10 -17.02 27.08
CA LEU A 18 -6.73 -16.98 27.59
C LEU A 18 -6.05 -15.63 27.34
N ILE A 19 -6.51 -14.88 26.33
CA ILE A 19 -5.81 -13.70 25.82
C ILE A 19 -6.60 -12.39 25.92
N GLN A 20 -7.93 -12.46 26.13
CA GLN A 20 -8.85 -11.32 26.07
C GLN A 20 -8.47 -10.12 26.95
N GLN A 21 -7.82 -10.36 28.10
CA GLN A 21 -7.48 -9.30 29.06
C GLN A 21 -6.09 -8.69 28.86
N ASN A 22 -5.17 -9.40 28.22
CA ASN A 22 -3.74 -9.04 28.25
C ASN A 22 -3.17 -8.64 26.89
N ILE A 23 -3.92 -8.87 25.81
CA ILE A 23 -3.42 -8.62 24.46
C ILE A 23 -3.77 -7.23 23.96
N ARG A 24 -2.71 -6.48 23.66
CA ARG A 24 -2.77 -5.13 23.08
C ARG A 24 -2.44 -5.10 21.59
N ALA A 25 -1.86 -6.16 21.05
CA ALA A 25 -1.50 -6.25 19.65
C ALA A 25 -1.82 -7.64 19.08
N VAL A 26 -2.50 -7.68 17.94
CA VAL A 26 -2.79 -8.91 17.21
C VAL A 26 -2.39 -8.72 15.76
N SER A 27 -1.68 -9.71 15.22
CA SER A 27 -1.54 -9.90 13.78
C SER A 27 -2.20 -11.22 13.39
N LEU A 28 -3.00 -11.19 12.33
CA LEU A 28 -3.60 -12.39 11.75
C LEU A 28 -3.30 -12.40 10.25
N GLY A 29 -2.47 -13.35 9.85
CA GLY A 29 -2.16 -13.62 8.45
C GLY A 29 -3.34 -14.26 7.71
N LEU A 30 -3.08 -14.74 6.51
CA LEU A 30 -4.11 -15.36 5.68
C LEU A 30 -4.50 -16.73 6.24
N SER A 31 -5.80 -16.93 6.50
CA SER A 31 -6.40 -18.22 6.77
C SER A 31 -7.69 -18.36 5.96
N TYR A 32 -7.70 -19.32 5.02
CA TYR A 32 -8.86 -19.62 4.18
C TYR A 32 -10.00 -20.30 4.93
N SER A 33 -9.76 -20.73 6.18
CA SER A 33 -10.77 -21.35 7.03
C SER A 33 -11.54 -20.34 7.90
N LEU A 34 -11.18 -19.05 7.86
CA LEU A 34 -11.83 -17.99 8.66
C LEU A 34 -12.64 -17.05 7.78
N ALA A 35 -13.95 -16.96 8.01
CA ALA A 35 -14.73 -15.87 7.42
C ALA A 35 -14.40 -14.55 8.12
N ASP A 36 -14.64 -13.42 7.44
CA ASP A 36 -14.49 -12.07 8.02
C ASP A 36 -15.31 -11.93 9.31
N GLU A 37 -16.47 -12.59 9.36
CA GLU A 37 -17.34 -12.61 10.54
C GLU A 37 -16.65 -13.28 11.74
N ASP A 38 -15.96 -14.39 11.54
CA ASP A 38 -15.25 -15.10 12.60
C ASP A 38 -14.12 -14.22 13.17
N VAL A 39 -13.39 -13.54 12.28
CA VAL A 39 -12.33 -12.59 12.67
C VAL A 39 -12.91 -11.41 13.44
N PHE A 40 -14.03 -10.84 12.99
CA PHE A 40 -14.63 -9.67 13.65
C PHE A 40 -15.24 -10.02 15.01
N VAL A 41 -15.83 -11.21 15.14
CA VAL A 41 -16.29 -11.75 16.44
C VAL A 41 -15.10 -11.94 17.38
N PHE A 42 -14.03 -12.57 16.91
CA PHE A 42 -12.80 -12.75 17.69
C PHE A 42 -12.23 -11.42 18.18
N LEU A 43 -12.07 -10.43 17.29
CA LEU A 43 -11.52 -9.12 17.66
C LEU A 43 -12.40 -8.36 18.66
N ARG A 44 -13.73 -8.50 18.55
CA ARG A 44 -14.67 -7.85 19.48
C ARG A 44 -14.44 -8.26 20.94
N ASP A 45 -13.99 -9.48 21.17
CA ASP A 45 -13.79 -10.01 22.52
C ASP A 45 -12.43 -9.57 23.13
N LEU A 46 -11.57 -8.89 22.36
CA LEU A 46 -10.28 -8.35 22.78
C LEU A 46 -10.38 -6.84 23.07
N SER A 47 -10.97 -6.46 24.21
CA SER A 47 -11.29 -5.05 24.51
C SER A 47 -10.07 -4.15 24.72
N GLU A 48 -8.92 -4.74 25.08
CA GLU A 48 -7.67 -4.04 25.38
C GLU A 48 -6.79 -3.82 24.14
N LEU A 49 -7.29 -4.17 22.96
CA LEU A 49 -6.52 -4.17 21.72
C LEU A 49 -6.24 -2.75 21.22
N GLU A 50 -4.96 -2.42 21.08
CA GLU A 50 -4.46 -1.12 20.62
C GLU A 50 -3.90 -1.16 19.20
N ARG A 51 -3.42 -2.33 18.75
CA ARG A 51 -2.81 -2.52 17.42
C ARG A 51 -3.35 -3.78 16.75
N VAL A 52 -3.77 -3.66 15.50
CA VAL A 52 -4.28 -4.79 14.71
C VAL A 52 -3.66 -4.78 13.33
N GLU A 53 -3.17 -5.94 12.92
CA GLU A 53 -2.76 -6.19 11.55
C GLU A 53 -3.52 -7.39 11.02
N LEU A 54 -4.21 -7.21 9.89
CA LEU A 54 -5.06 -8.25 9.31
C LEU A 54 -4.77 -8.36 7.82
N ARG A 55 -4.67 -9.60 7.34
CA ARG A 55 -4.62 -9.89 5.91
C ARG A 55 -6.03 -10.06 5.37
N TYR A 56 -6.50 -9.07 4.63
CA TYR A 56 -7.75 -9.13 3.90
C TYR A 56 -7.62 -10.02 2.68
N TYR A 57 -8.56 -10.93 2.54
CA TYR A 57 -8.80 -11.66 1.31
C TYR A 57 -10.24 -11.44 0.88
N TRP A 58 -10.46 -11.40 -0.42
CA TRP A 58 -11.77 -11.06 -0.97
C TRP A 58 -12.80 -12.14 -0.64
N GLN A 59 -13.79 -11.79 0.18
CA GLN A 59 -14.93 -12.63 0.50
C GLN A 59 -16.22 -12.04 -0.08
N LEU A 60 -17.05 -12.88 -0.71
CA LEU A 60 -18.33 -12.46 -1.27
C LEU A 60 -19.31 -11.94 -0.21
N LYS A 61 -19.22 -12.45 1.02
CA LYS A 61 -20.09 -12.06 2.13
C LYS A 61 -19.37 -11.06 3.01
N SER A 62 -19.85 -9.80 3.01
CA SER A 62 -19.39 -8.84 4.01
C SER A 62 -19.75 -9.34 5.43
N PRO A 63 -18.88 -9.12 6.43
CA PRO A 63 -19.23 -9.43 7.82
C PRO A 63 -20.48 -8.65 8.22
N LYS A 64 -21.34 -9.20 9.08
CA LYS A 64 -22.52 -8.53 9.65
C LYS A 64 -22.15 -7.77 10.91
N SER A 65 -21.26 -8.30 11.73
CA SER A 65 -20.80 -7.64 12.95
C SER A 65 -19.89 -6.44 12.68
N ARG A 66 -19.65 -5.65 13.72
CA ARG A 66 -18.60 -4.64 13.79
C ARG A 66 -17.82 -4.92 15.06
N PRO A 67 -16.48 -5.00 15.01
CA PRO A 67 -15.70 -5.23 16.21
C PRO A 67 -15.74 -3.95 17.06
N ASN A 68 -15.97 -4.09 18.38
CA ASN A 68 -16.00 -2.95 19.28
C ASN A 68 -14.60 -2.68 19.85
N LEU A 69 -13.75 -2.07 19.03
CA LEU A 69 -12.34 -1.85 19.34
C LEU A 69 -12.11 -0.41 19.82
N ALA A 70 -12.67 -0.05 20.97
CA ALA A 70 -12.65 1.32 21.50
C ALA A 70 -11.24 1.85 21.81
N ARG A 71 -10.25 0.97 21.99
CA ARG A 71 -8.85 1.31 22.31
C ARG A 71 -7.89 1.20 21.13
N LEU A 72 -8.38 0.78 19.96
CA LEU A 72 -7.55 0.57 18.79
C LEU A 72 -7.03 1.91 18.25
N LYS A 73 -5.71 2.04 18.24
CA LYS A 73 -4.97 3.22 17.75
C LYS A 73 -4.31 2.95 16.41
N SER A 74 -3.85 1.72 16.17
CA SER A 74 -3.14 1.35 14.94
C SER A 74 -3.84 0.21 14.22
N PHE A 75 -4.15 0.40 12.94
CA PHE A 75 -4.74 -0.62 12.09
C PHE A 75 -3.96 -0.76 10.78
N THR A 76 -3.58 -2.00 10.46
CA THR A 76 -2.87 -2.35 9.23
C THR A 76 -3.71 -3.38 8.47
N ALA A 77 -4.08 -3.03 7.23
CA ALA A 77 -4.78 -3.91 6.30
C ALA A 77 -3.82 -4.35 5.21
N CYS A 78 -3.43 -5.62 5.23
CA CYS A 78 -2.64 -6.24 4.18
C CYS A 78 -3.58 -6.84 3.14
N HIS A 79 -3.33 -6.68 1.84
CA HIS A 79 -4.20 -7.21 0.79
C HIS A 79 -3.44 -7.61 -0.47
N ALA A 80 -4.00 -8.54 -1.25
CA ALA A 80 -3.47 -8.88 -2.57
C ALA A 80 -3.65 -7.73 -3.58
N ASN A 81 -2.96 -7.77 -4.72
CA ASN A 81 -3.14 -6.80 -5.80
C ASN A 81 -4.56 -6.89 -6.39
N PHE A 82 -5.41 -5.91 -6.09
CA PHE A 82 -6.79 -5.87 -6.59
C PHE A 82 -6.89 -5.11 -7.89
N GLN A 83 -7.49 -5.74 -8.90
CA GLN A 83 -7.56 -5.20 -10.25
C GLN A 83 -8.95 -4.63 -10.59
N THR A 84 -9.98 -5.04 -9.86
CA THR A 84 -11.37 -4.62 -10.12
C THR A 84 -11.86 -3.57 -9.12
N ARG A 85 -12.83 -2.76 -9.57
CA ARG A 85 -13.43 -1.71 -8.75
C ARG A 85 -14.18 -2.29 -7.57
N GLU A 86 -14.86 -3.40 -7.80
CA GLU A 86 -15.59 -4.17 -6.81
C GLU A 86 -14.63 -4.60 -5.71
N GLU A 87 -13.48 -5.19 -6.07
CA GLU A 87 -12.42 -5.62 -5.15
C GLU A 87 -11.97 -4.54 -4.17
N VAL A 88 -11.63 -3.38 -4.72
CA VAL A 88 -11.23 -2.22 -3.93
C VAL A 88 -12.39 -1.70 -3.06
N GLN A 89 -13.63 -1.73 -3.57
CA GLN A 89 -14.79 -1.26 -2.83
C GLN A 89 -15.12 -2.13 -1.61
N SER A 90 -15.06 -3.46 -1.71
CA SER A 90 -15.29 -4.28 -0.50
C SER A 90 -14.12 -4.21 0.46
N LEU A 91 -12.86 -4.13 0.00
CA LEU A 91 -11.74 -3.84 0.90
C LEU A 91 -11.98 -2.53 1.67
N CYS A 92 -12.34 -1.45 0.96
CA CYS A 92 -12.64 -0.16 1.58
C CYS A 92 -13.81 -0.27 2.58
N LYS A 93 -14.86 -1.04 2.26
CA LYS A 93 -15.99 -1.27 3.16
C LYS A 93 -15.56 -2.05 4.40
N TRP A 94 -14.72 -3.07 4.24
CA TRP A 94 -14.19 -3.90 5.30
C TRP A 94 -13.30 -3.08 6.25
N ILE A 95 -12.34 -2.31 5.73
CA ILE A 95 -11.48 -1.42 6.53
C ILE A 95 -12.33 -0.45 7.35
N ARG A 96 -13.24 0.28 6.70
CA ARG A 96 -14.12 1.25 7.38
C ARG A 96 -14.94 0.61 8.50
N ARG A 97 -15.30 -0.67 8.34
CA ARG A 97 -16.08 -1.38 9.35
C ARG A 97 -15.21 -1.77 10.54
N ALA A 98 -14.00 -2.26 10.29
CA ALA A 98 -13.02 -2.61 11.31
C ALA A 98 -12.66 -1.40 12.19
N ILE A 99 -12.49 -0.22 11.59
CA ILE A 99 -12.05 0.99 12.31
C ILE A 99 -13.18 1.93 12.76
N SER A 100 -14.44 1.58 12.48
CA SER A 100 -15.58 2.53 12.57
C SER A 100 -15.80 3.21 13.92
N VAL A 101 -15.38 2.56 15.01
CA VAL A 101 -15.58 3.02 16.40
C VAL A 101 -14.27 3.37 17.10
N SER A 102 -13.13 3.14 16.45
CA SER A 102 -11.80 3.21 17.06
C SER A 102 -11.18 4.61 16.94
N PRO A 103 -10.44 5.10 17.93
CA PRO A 103 -9.72 6.37 17.84
C PRO A 103 -8.40 6.21 17.05
N ILE A 104 -8.50 5.85 15.75
CA ILE A 104 -7.34 5.55 14.91
C ILE A 104 -6.37 6.73 14.86
N GLN A 105 -5.12 6.44 15.19
CA GLN A 105 -3.95 7.30 15.07
C GLN A 105 -3.07 6.88 13.90
N ALA A 106 -2.96 5.59 13.61
CA ALA A 106 -2.19 5.05 12.49
C ALA A 106 -3.05 4.13 11.64
N LEU A 107 -3.17 4.42 10.35
CA LEU A 107 -3.76 3.52 9.36
C LEU A 107 -2.73 3.18 8.30
N GLN A 108 -2.55 1.89 8.04
CA GLN A 108 -1.71 1.39 6.96
C GLN A 108 -2.50 0.45 6.05
N ILE A 109 -2.38 0.64 4.75
CA ILE A 109 -2.93 -0.24 3.72
C ILE A 109 -1.75 -0.74 2.89
N VAL A 110 -1.37 -1.99 3.15
CA VAL A 110 -0.21 -2.63 2.56
C VAL A 110 -0.68 -3.57 1.47
N GLN A 111 -0.21 -3.34 0.26
CA GLN A 111 -0.39 -4.30 -0.82
C GLN A 111 0.73 -5.32 -0.72
N ASP A 112 0.37 -6.61 -0.68
CA ASP A 112 1.33 -7.69 -0.74
C ASP A 112 2.06 -7.63 -2.08
N GLU A 113 3.37 -7.46 -2.02
CA GLU A 113 4.31 -7.80 -3.09
C GLU A 113 4.33 -9.32 -3.16
N ARG A 114 3.29 -9.93 -3.72
CA ARG A 114 3.48 -11.30 -4.18
C ARG A 114 4.40 -11.20 -5.38
N ASP A 115 5.50 -11.93 -5.29
CA ASP A 115 6.37 -12.33 -6.39
C ASP A 115 5.47 -13.03 -7.41
N ASP A 116 4.73 -12.26 -8.20
CA ASP A 116 4.35 -12.72 -9.51
C ASP A 116 5.70 -12.89 -10.20
N ASP A 117 6.26 -14.11 -10.10
CA ASP A 117 7.36 -14.68 -10.89
C ASP A 117 6.99 -14.68 -12.39
N ASP A 118 6.27 -13.66 -12.86
CA ASP A 118 6.07 -13.35 -14.25
C ASP A 118 7.41 -12.78 -14.74
N ASP A 119 8.25 -13.73 -15.16
CA ASP A 119 9.58 -13.66 -15.79
C ASP A 119 9.73 -12.60 -16.90
N ASP A 120 8.65 -11.93 -17.28
CA ASP A 120 8.62 -10.95 -18.37
C ASP A 120 9.07 -9.53 -17.95
N GLY A 121 9.30 -9.27 -16.65
CA GLY A 121 9.82 -7.99 -16.17
C GLY A 121 8.92 -6.78 -16.46
N VAL A 122 7.68 -7.00 -16.94
CA VAL A 122 6.73 -5.92 -17.22
C VAL A 122 6.04 -5.55 -15.90
N PRO A 123 6.22 -4.32 -15.39
CA PRO A 123 5.56 -3.92 -14.16
C PRO A 123 4.03 -3.98 -14.36
N SER A 124 3.37 -4.89 -13.62
CA SER A 124 1.92 -5.18 -13.60
C SER A 124 1.00 -4.00 -13.25
N ASN A 125 1.56 -2.79 -13.16
CA ASN A 125 0.92 -1.56 -12.68
C ASN A 125 0.57 -0.56 -13.79
N THR A 126 0.39 -1.02 -15.04
CA THR A 126 0.05 -0.16 -16.19
C THR A 126 -1.43 0.21 -16.28
N GLY A 127 -2.29 -0.38 -15.46
CA GLY A 127 -3.72 -0.08 -15.41
C GLY A 127 -4.10 1.26 -14.76
N ALA A 128 -5.33 1.71 -15.02
CA ALA A 128 -5.92 2.85 -14.33
C ALA A 128 -6.12 2.51 -12.84
N ASN A 129 -5.43 3.22 -11.95
CA ASN A 129 -5.50 2.92 -10.52
C ASN A 129 -6.86 3.35 -9.95
N ILE A 130 -7.51 2.44 -9.21
CA ILE A 130 -8.84 2.65 -8.61
C ILE A 130 -8.72 3.45 -7.31
N SER A 131 -9.62 4.42 -7.10
CA SER A 131 -9.56 5.33 -5.94
C SER A 131 -10.07 4.70 -4.65
N PHE A 132 -9.29 4.84 -3.57
CA PHE A 132 -9.64 4.50 -2.19
C PHE A 132 -10.42 5.63 -1.48
N ARG A 133 -11.10 6.49 -2.25
CA ARG A 133 -11.86 7.65 -1.79
C ARG A 133 -12.73 7.38 -0.56
N SER A 134 -13.45 6.25 -0.52
CA SER A 134 -14.38 5.99 0.58
C SER A 134 -13.70 5.82 1.93
N VAL A 135 -12.49 5.26 1.98
CA VAL A 135 -11.67 5.18 3.21
C VAL A 135 -11.25 6.59 3.62
N VAL A 136 -10.73 7.39 2.69
CA VAL A 136 -10.32 8.78 2.97
C VAL A 136 -11.49 9.62 3.48
N ASP A 137 -12.67 9.52 2.85
CA ASP A 137 -13.87 10.22 3.29
C ASP A 137 -14.29 9.82 4.71
N HIS A 138 -14.13 8.55 5.07
CA HIS A 138 -14.37 8.06 6.42
C HIS A 138 -13.34 8.59 7.43
N LEU A 139 -12.05 8.56 7.09
CA LEU A 139 -10.97 9.12 7.92
C LEU A 139 -11.22 10.59 8.24
N CYS A 140 -11.55 11.40 7.24
CA CYS A 140 -11.86 12.81 7.44
C CYS A 140 -13.08 13.02 8.37
N ALA A 141 -14.10 12.15 8.25
CA ALA A 141 -15.33 12.27 9.02
C ALA A 141 -15.22 11.77 10.46
N ARG A 142 -14.38 10.75 10.72
CA ARG A 142 -14.32 10.04 12.02
C ARG A 142 -13.00 10.21 12.76
N HIS A 143 -11.90 10.38 12.06
CA HIS A 143 -10.55 10.34 12.63
C HIS A 143 -9.74 11.62 12.34
N SER A 144 -10.39 12.71 11.91
CA SER A 144 -9.71 13.98 11.60
C SER A 144 -8.92 14.58 12.77
N LYS A 145 -9.33 14.29 14.00
CA LYS A 145 -8.68 14.77 15.23
C LYS A 145 -7.64 13.80 15.80
N THR A 146 -7.60 12.56 15.34
CA THR A 146 -6.76 11.50 15.94
C THR A 146 -5.71 10.98 14.99
N LEU A 147 -5.94 11.03 13.67
CA LEU A 147 -5.05 10.45 12.67
C LEU A 147 -3.72 11.21 12.59
N CYS A 148 -2.64 10.51 12.92
CA CYS A 148 -1.24 10.99 12.86
C CYS A 148 -0.48 10.37 11.68
N VAL A 149 -0.63 9.06 11.46
CA VAL A 149 0.10 8.31 10.44
C VAL A 149 -0.87 7.72 9.42
N LEU A 150 -0.64 8.02 8.14
CA LEU A 150 -1.41 7.44 7.04
C LEU A 150 -0.49 6.85 5.98
N ASN A 151 -0.44 5.53 5.90
CA ASN A 151 0.26 4.80 4.85
C ASN A 151 -0.72 4.14 3.87
N MET A 152 -0.69 4.62 2.64
CA MET A 152 -1.49 4.22 1.49
C MET A 152 -0.61 4.31 0.22
N GLU A 153 0.65 3.89 0.30
CA GLU A 153 1.65 4.06 -0.77
C GLU A 153 1.28 3.34 -2.09
N ASN A 154 0.47 2.28 -1.99
CA ASN A 154 -0.05 1.51 -3.12
C ASN A 154 -1.56 1.72 -3.35
N ALA A 155 -2.23 2.51 -2.52
CA ALA A 155 -3.68 2.74 -2.59
C ALA A 155 -3.98 4.14 -3.15
N TYR A 156 -4.37 4.21 -4.43
CA TYR A 156 -4.54 5.47 -5.14
C TYR A 156 -5.64 6.37 -4.52
N ILE A 157 -5.34 7.66 -4.38
CA ILE A 157 -6.24 8.68 -3.85
C ILE A 157 -6.44 9.78 -4.89
N ASP A 158 -7.70 10.12 -5.17
CA ASP A 158 -8.00 11.24 -6.06
C ASP A 158 -7.78 12.61 -5.41
N ILE A 159 -7.57 13.61 -6.25
CA ILE A 159 -7.24 14.98 -5.85
C ILE A 159 -8.31 15.60 -4.94
N LYS A 160 -9.61 15.26 -5.12
CA LYS A 160 -10.68 15.85 -4.30
C LYS A 160 -10.60 15.31 -2.87
N SER A 161 -10.42 13.99 -2.73
CA SER A 161 -10.21 13.35 -1.43
C SER A 161 -8.93 13.83 -0.74
N LEU A 162 -7.83 14.01 -1.48
CA LEU A 162 -6.59 14.52 -0.91
C LEU A 162 -6.73 15.96 -0.36
N LYS A 163 -7.40 16.85 -1.10
CA LYS A 163 -7.70 18.22 -0.61
C LYS A 163 -8.49 18.17 0.70
N LYS A 164 -9.51 17.30 0.76
CA LYS A 164 -10.34 17.14 1.96
C LYS A 164 -9.53 16.60 3.14
N LEU A 165 -8.67 15.61 2.89
CA LEU A 165 -7.77 15.04 3.89
C LEU A 165 -6.87 16.12 4.52
N PHE A 166 -6.13 16.87 3.70
CA PHE A 166 -5.23 17.91 4.21
C PHE A 166 -5.97 19.10 4.84
N ALA A 167 -7.22 19.35 4.45
CA ALA A 167 -8.04 20.39 5.05
C ALA A 167 -8.67 19.99 6.40
N THR A 168 -8.68 18.71 6.77
CA THR A 168 -9.41 18.22 7.95
C THR A 168 -8.52 17.50 8.97
N CYS A 169 -7.56 16.70 8.50
CA CYS A 169 -6.67 15.91 9.36
C CYS A 169 -5.40 16.72 9.72
N MET A 170 -5.53 17.69 10.63
CA MET A 170 -4.41 18.59 11.00
C MET A 170 -3.35 17.93 11.89
N MET A 171 -3.66 16.74 12.43
CA MET A 171 -2.76 15.99 13.31
C MET A 171 -1.79 15.09 12.56
N LEU A 172 -1.81 15.11 11.22
CA LEU A 172 -0.93 14.28 10.40
C LEU A 172 0.55 14.63 10.63
N GLU A 173 1.31 13.60 10.99
CA GLU A 173 2.75 13.58 11.25
C GLU A 173 3.50 12.90 10.10
N GLU A 174 2.91 11.83 9.56
CA GLU A 174 3.45 11.03 8.46
C GLU A 174 2.39 10.69 7.42
N VAL A 175 2.69 10.93 6.14
CA VAL A 175 1.82 10.54 5.02
C VAL A 175 2.60 9.81 3.95
N HIS A 176 2.11 8.66 3.49
CA HIS A 176 2.67 7.90 2.38
C HIS A 176 1.53 7.59 1.42
N LEU A 177 1.41 8.31 0.30
CA LEU A 177 0.21 8.29 -0.52
C LEU A 177 0.49 7.98 -1.98
N CYS A 178 -0.35 7.16 -2.60
CA CYS A 178 -0.43 7.02 -4.05
C CYS A 178 -1.35 8.08 -4.67
N VAL A 179 -0.84 8.96 -5.52
CA VAL A 179 -1.55 10.16 -5.99
C VAL A 179 -1.25 10.50 -7.45
N ARG A 180 -1.94 11.49 -8.03
CA ARG A 180 -1.52 12.11 -9.31
C ARG A 180 -0.43 13.15 -9.10
N SER A 181 0.34 13.47 -10.14
CA SER A 181 1.44 14.47 -10.10
C SER A 181 1.04 15.84 -9.52
N TYR A 182 -0.20 16.28 -9.74
CA TYR A 182 -0.68 17.56 -9.22
C TYR A 182 -0.76 17.62 -7.67
N ALA A 183 -0.73 16.47 -6.98
CA ALA A 183 -0.83 16.39 -5.52
C ALA A 183 0.28 17.17 -4.80
N LEU A 184 1.49 17.25 -5.37
CA LEU A 184 2.60 17.99 -4.77
C LEU A 184 2.27 19.48 -4.59
N THR A 185 1.52 20.07 -5.53
CA THR A 185 1.08 21.47 -5.41
C THR A 185 0.12 21.71 -4.25
N LEU A 186 -0.62 20.67 -3.82
CA LEU A 186 -1.51 20.76 -2.68
C LEU A 186 -0.76 20.78 -1.36
N VAL A 187 0.36 20.07 -1.25
CA VAL A 187 1.20 20.11 -0.05
C VAL A 187 1.64 21.55 0.23
N LYS A 188 2.09 22.28 -0.80
CA LYS A 188 2.42 23.71 -0.69
C LYS A 188 1.21 24.53 -0.25
N LYS A 189 0.02 24.28 -0.82
CA LYS A 189 -1.21 25.03 -0.51
C LYS A 189 -1.68 24.83 0.94
N TYR A 190 -1.52 23.64 1.50
CA TYR A 190 -1.99 23.28 2.85
C TYR A 190 -0.87 23.27 3.90
N SER A 191 0.33 23.73 3.54
CA SER A 191 1.53 23.77 4.38
C SER A 191 1.28 24.36 5.78
N GLY A 192 0.61 25.51 5.85
CA GLY A 192 0.32 26.20 7.11
C GLY A 192 -0.64 25.44 8.03
N ALA A 193 -1.46 24.53 7.49
CA ALA A 193 -2.42 23.75 8.27
C ALA A 193 -1.81 22.44 8.81
N LEU A 194 -0.85 21.87 8.08
CA LEU A 194 -0.20 20.58 8.38
C LEU A 194 1.00 20.76 9.31
N THR A 195 0.83 21.47 10.42
CA THR A 195 1.95 21.89 11.27
C THR A 195 2.74 20.72 11.88
N LYS A 196 2.14 19.53 12.03
CA LYS A 196 2.84 18.36 12.58
C LYS A 196 3.55 17.50 11.53
N LEU A 197 3.30 17.75 10.25
CA LEU A 197 3.75 16.88 9.18
C LEU A 197 5.27 16.97 9.02
N HIS A 198 5.97 15.89 9.37
CA HIS A 198 7.43 15.82 9.26
C HIS A 198 7.92 14.84 8.19
N THR A 199 7.09 13.87 7.79
CA THR A 199 7.40 12.91 6.73
C THR A 199 6.30 12.87 5.69
N ALA A 200 6.65 13.05 4.41
CA ALA A 200 5.71 12.91 3.31
C ALA A 200 6.31 12.07 2.18
N SER A 201 5.62 11.01 1.77
CA SER A 201 5.95 10.17 0.62
C SER A 201 4.81 10.19 -0.40
N PHE A 202 5.13 10.40 -1.67
CA PHE A 202 4.17 10.42 -2.76
C PHE A 202 4.59 9.46 -3.87
N ASN A 203 3.77 8.44 -4.11
CA ASN A 203 3.90 7.59 -5.28
C ASN A 203 2.99 8.12 -6.39
N THR A 204 3.57 8.69 -7.44
CA THR A 204 2.78 9.30 -8.51
C THR A 204 2.38 8.27 -9.56
N LYS A 205 1.07 8.03 -9.68
CA LYS A 205 0.47 7.09 -10.66
C LYS A 205 -0.41 7.83 -11.67
N ASN A 206 -0.88 7.09 -12.69
CA ASN A 206 -1.75 7.59 -13.76
C ASN A 206 -1.16 8.77 -14.56
N ILE A 207 0.16 8.82 -14.70
CA ILE A 207 0.86 9.80 -15.54
C ILE A 207 1.06 9.17 -16.93
N ARG A 208 0.62 9.85 -17.99
CA ARG A 208 0.92 9.44 -19.38
C ARG A 208 2.43 9.30 -19.55
N LEU A 209 2.91 8.24 -20.20
CA LEU A 209 4.35 7.92 -20.29
C LEU A 209 5.21 9.11 -20.71
N GLY A 210 4.83 9.84 -21.78
CA GLY A 210 5.55 11.03 -22.24
C GLY A 210 5.47 12.27 -21.34
N LYS A 211 4.70 12.21 -20.24
CA LYS A 211 4.58 13.29 -19.24
C LYS A 211 5.16 12.90 -17.88
N ARG A 212 5.84 11.76 -17.78
CA ARG A 212 6.61 11.40 -16.57
C ARG A 212 7.77 12.38 -16.43
N ARG A 213 7.50 13.50 -15.76
CA ARG A 213 8.52 14.49 -15.44
C ARG A 213 9.44 13.88 -14.41
N VAL A 214 10.73 13.90 -14.69
CA VAL A 214 11.74 13.82 -13.64
C VAL A 214 11.41 14.93 -12.64
N ILE A 215 11.36 14.57 -11.37
CA ILE A 215 11.03 15.54 -10.33
C ILE A 215 12.21 16.48 -10.20
N ASP A 216 11.95 17.73 -10.52
CA ASP A 216 12.94 18.79 -10.46
C ASP A 216 13.36 19.01 -8.99
N MET A 217 14.66 19.12 -8.78
CA MET A 217 15.23 19.47 -7.49
C MET A 217 14.73 20.84 -7.02
N GLU A 218 14.45 21.76 -7.94
CA GLU A 218 13.87 23.08 -7.61
C GLU A 218 12.48 22.94 -6.98
N LEU A 219 11.65 22.03 -7.49
CA LEU A 219 10.32 21.76 -6.92
C LEU A 219 10.44 21.17 -5.51
N VAL A 220 11.34 20.20 -5.32
CA VAL A 220 11.62 19.59 -4.00
C VAL A 220 12.12 20.65 -3.02
N ALA A 221 13.06 21.48 -3.44
CA ALA A 221 13.60 22.56 -2.62
C ALA A 221 12.51 23.56 -2.23
N THR A 222 11.64 23.92 -3.18
CA THR A 222 10.49 24.79 -2.93
C THR A 222 9.53 24.17 -1.92
N LEU A 223 9.26 22.86 -2.01
CA LEU A 223 8.37 22.16 -1.09
C LEU A 223 8.96 22.02 0.31
N LEU A 224 10.26 21.76 0.44
CA LEU A 224 10.91 21.67 1.76
C LEU A 224 11.09 23.05 2.40
N LYS A 225 11.30 24.11 1.61
CA LYS A 225 11.46 25.48 2.11
C LYS A 225 10.14 26.17 2.44
N HIS A 226 9.09 25.95 1.64
CA HIS A 226 7.79 26.62 1.75
C HIS A 226 6.64 25.67 2.10
N GLY A 227 6.96 24.41 2.42
CA GLY A 227 5.99 23.42 2.88
C GLY A 227 5.68 23.55 4.35
N PRO A 228 5.09 22.50 4.94
CA PRO A 228 4.88 22.44 6.38
C PRO A 228 6.18 22.74 7.16
N PRO A 229 6.11 23.53 8.25
CA PRO A 229 7.30 24.02 8.95
C PRO A 229 8.17 22.91 9.55
N HIS A 230 7.57 21.76 9.86
CA HIS A 230 8.26 20.61 10.43
C HIS A 230 8.62 19.53 9.39
N LEU A 231 8.39 19.78 8.09
CA LEU A 231 8.68 18.81 7.03
C LEU A 231 10.20 18.60 6.88
N ARG A 232 10.67 17.42 7.28
CA ARG A 232 12.07 17.01 7.22
C ARG A 232 12.35 16.08 6.05
N THR A 233 11.43 15.15 5.80
CA THR A 233 11.63 14.09 4.80
C THR A 233 10.54 14.17 3.74
N LEU A 234 10.97 14.29 2.48
CA LEU A 234 10.10 14.19 1.31
C LEU A 234 10.57 13.03 0.45
N SER A 235 9.67 12.10 0.15
CA SER A 235 9.91 11.03 -0.82
C SER A 235 8.94 11.17 -1.99
N VAL A 236 9.43 11.04 -3.21
CA VAL A 236 8.56 10.99 -4.39
C VAL A 236 9.06 9.94 -5.37
N ASN A 237 8.19 9.01 -5.75
CA ASN A 237 8.51 7.87 -6.62
C ASN A 237 9.77 7.09 -6.16
N GLY A 238 9.87 6.87 -4.83
CA GLY A 238 11.00 6.18 -4.20
C GLY A 238 12.33 6.94 -4.24
N GLN A 239 12.37 8.21 -4.64
CA GLN A 239 13.51 9.08 -4.40
C GLN A 239 13.24 9.88 -3.12
N THR A 240 14.20 9.91 -2.20
CA THR A 240 14.04 10.54 -0.89
C THR A 240 15.00 11.72 -0.75
N TRP A 241 14.49 12.80 -0.18
CA TRP A 241 15.25 13.99 0.17
C TRP A 241 15.00 14.33 1.63
N GLU A 242 16.07 14.72 2.31
CA GLU A 242 16.05 15.13 3.71
C GLU A 242 16.52 16.58 3.81
N SER A 243 15.83 17.37 4.62
CA SER A 243 16.19 18.75 4.93
C SER A 243 16.84 18.82 6.31
N ALA A 244 17.95 19.54 6.41
CA ALA A 244 18.66 19.77 7.65
C ALA A 244 19.12 21.23 7.73
N TRP A 245 18.90 21.86 8.88
CA TRP A 245 19.42 23.20 9.13
C TRP A 245 20.91 23.12 9.44
N LYS A 246 21.73 23.85 8.66
CA LYS A 246 23.16 23.98 8.88
C LYS A 246 23.50 25.40 9.29
N ARG A 247 24.32 25.53 10.33
CA ARG A 247 24.94 26.79 10.72
C ARG A 247 26.00 27.16 9.68
N THR A 248 25.89 28.34 9.10
CA THR A 248 26.86 28.88 8.15
C THR A 248 28.05 29.50 8.89
N ARG A 249 29.10 29.89 8.16
CA ARG A 249 30.27 30.57 8.75
C ARG A 249 29.92 31.92 9.39
N ASP A 250 28.86 32.56 8.89
CA ASP A 250 28.40 33.87 9.33
C ASP A 250 27.41 33.79 10.51
N ASP A 251 27.35 32.65 11.19
CA ASP A 251 26.42 32.38 12.29
C ASP A 251 24.91 32.43 11.91
N SER A 252 24.59 32.36 10.63
CA SER A 252 23.21 32.22 10.16
C SER A 252 22.82 30.75 9.95
N PHE A 253 21.53 30.44 9.92
CA PHE A 253 21.04 29.10 9.59
C PHE A 253 20.58 29.05 8.14
N SER A 254 21.10 28.09 7.37
CA SER A 254 20.63 27.79 6.01
C SER A 254 20.07 26.38 5.94
N LEU A 255 19.02 26.19 5.14
CA LEU A 255 18.43 24.87 4.91
C LEU A 255 19.26 24.13 3.87
N ALA A 256 19.98 23.10 4.29
CA ALA A 256 20.65 22.18 3.39
C ALA A 256 19.70 21.04 3.04
N ILE A 257 19.62 20.70 1.75
CA ILE A 257 18.78 19.62 1.25
C ILE A 257 19.68 18.54 0.67
N HIS A 258 19.55 17.33 1.19
CA HIS A 258 20.34 16.18 0.79
C HIS A 258 19.44 15.15 0.13
N LYS A 259 19.79 14.74 -1.09
CA LYS A 259 19.19 13.55 -1.69
C LYS A 259 19.73 12.32 -0.96
N GLN A 260 18.87 11.59 -0.28
CA GLN A 260 19.27 10.36 0.37
C GLN A 260 19.53 9.28 -0.71
N PRO A 261 20.67 8.60 -0.68
CA PRO A 261 20.86 7.43 -1.53
C PRO A 261 19.79 6.41 -1.15
N ARG A 262 19.19 5.75 -2.14
CA ARG A 262 18.33 4.60 -1.87
C ARG A 262 19.16 3.60 -1.07
N LEU A 263 18.73 3.30 0.15
CA LEU A 263 19.34 2.26 0.95
C LEU A 263 19.13 0.94 0.19
N VAL A 264 20.19 0.48 -0.49
CA VAL A 264 20.23 -0.86 -1.04
C VAL A 264 20.68 -1.76 0.09
N PHE A 265 19.77 -2.59 0.60
CA PHE A 265 20.10 -3.51 1.65
C PHE A 265 21.23 -4.45 1.20
N PRO A 266 22.10 -4.90 2.13
CA PRO A 266 23.26 -5.73 1.76
C PRO A 266 22.90 -6.99 0.95
N TRP A 267 21.71 -7.57 1.17
CA TRP A 267 21.24 -8.75 0.44
C TRP A 267 20.82 -8.45 -1.01
N ASP A 268 20.33 -7.24 -1.30
CA ASP A 268 19.98 -6.80 -2.67
C ASP A 268 21.22 -6.45 -3.51
N ARG A 269 22.39 -6.27 -2.86
CA ARG A 269 23.64 -5.91 -3.56
C ARG A 269 24.13 -7.02 -4.47
N LYS A 270 23.89 -8.29 -4.13
CA LYS A 270 24.35 -9.45 -4.93
C LYS A 270 23.62 -9.54 -6.27
N GLN A 271 22.31 -9.27 -6.31
CA GLN A 271 21.54 -9.27 -7.56
C GLN A 271 22.00 -8.17 -8.52
N LYS A 272 22.32 -6.97 -8.01
CA LYS A 272 22.90 -5.89 -8.84
C LYS A 272 24.29 -6.19 -9.38
N LEU A 273 25.13 -6.90 -8.62
CA LEU A 273 26.46 -7.31 -9.08
C LEU A 273 26.38 -8.41 -10.15
N LEU A 274 25.40 -9.30 -10.07
CA LEU A 274 25.12 -10.29 -11.12
C LEU A 274 24.62 -9.62 -12.41
N ALA A 275 23.74 -8.63 -12.31
CA ALA A 275 23.26 -7.87 -13.47
C ALA A 275 24.35 -6.99 -14.15
N LEU A 276 25.43 -6.65 -13.45
CA LEU A 276 26.59 -5.96 -14.02
C LEU A 276 27.60 -6.92 -14.67
N HIS A 277 27.46 -8.23 -14.43
CA HIS A 277 28.35 -9.26 -14.95
C HIS A 277 27.68 -10.21 -15.94
N GLU A 278 26.43 -9.95 -16.35
CA GLU A 278 25.89 -10.63 -17.54
C GLU A 278 26.74 -10.22 -18.74
N PRO A 279 27.46 -11.17 -19.38
CA PRO A 279 28.24 -10.87 -20.57
C PRO A 279 27.29 -10.34 -21.63
N GLU A 280 27.63 -9.21 -22.26
CA GLU A 280 26.89 -8.67 -23.40
C GLU A 280 26.62 -9.82 -24.39
N THR A 281 25.37 -10.27 -24.45
CA THR A 281 24.95 -11.26 -25.43
C THR A 281 25.33 -10.69 -26.79
N PRO A 282 26.20 -11.35 -27.57
CA PRO A 282 26.69 -10.81 -28.82
C PRO A 282 25.48 -10.46 -29.70
N LEU A 283 25.44 -9.20 -30.16
CA LEU A 283 24.41 -8.69 -31.04
C LEU A 283 24.17 -9.71 -32.17
N PRO A 284 22.91 -10.08 -32.46
CA PRO A 284 22.62 -10.99 -33.55
C PRO A 284 23.23 -10.40 -34.82
N GLN A 285 24.17 -11.13 -35.43
CA GLN A 285 24.75 -10.78 -36.72
C GLN A 285 23.59 -10.58 -37.70
N GLU A 286 23.60 -9.45 -38.41
CA GLU A 286 22.62 -9.11 -39.44
C GLU A 286 22.44 -10.28 -40.41
N SER A 287 21.37 -11.05 -40.23
CA SER A 287 20.95 -12.04 -41.21
C SER A 287 20.46 -11.29 -42.43
N VAL A 288 21.23 -11.36 -43.51
CA VAL A 288 20.90 -10.88 -44.85
C VAL A 288 19.47 -11.31 -45.20
N LEU A 289 18.57 -10.33 -45.27
CA LEU A 289 17.18 -10.48 -45.70
C LEU A 289 17.15 -11.07 -47.12
N ARG A 290 16.70 -12.32 -47.25
CA ARG A 290 16.24 -12.85 -48.54
C ARG A 290 14.86 -12.22 -48.85
N PRO A 291 14.62 -11.79 -50.10
CA PRO A 291 13.34 -11.22 -50.49
C PRO A 291 12.23 -12.29 -50.43
N THR A 292 11.20 -12.00 -49.64
CA THR A 292 9.96 -12.77 -49.59
C THR A 292 9.10 -12.47 -50.83
N PRO A 293 8.52 -13.48 -51.50
CA PRO A 293 7.57 -13.25 -52.59
C PRO A 293 6.25 -12.68 -52.05
N VAL A 294 5.73 -11.71 -52.81
CA VAL A 294 4.45 -11.04 -52.58
C VAL A 294 3.31 -12.06 -52.77
N VAL A 295 2.61 -12.38 -51.69
CA VAL A 295 1.35 -13.15 -51.72
C VAL A 295 0.19 -12.17 -51.56
N ALA A 296 -0.73 -12.21 -52.52
CA ALA A 296 -1.92 -11.37 -52.59
C ALA A 296 -2.91 -11.64 -51.42
N PRO A 297 -3.70 -10.63 -51.01
CA PRO A 297 -4.69 -10.80 -49.96
C PRO A 297 -5.90 -11.60 -50.47
N VAL A 298 -6.15 -12.75 -49.82
CA VAL A 298 -7.43 -13.46 -49.88
C VAL A 298 -8.36 -12.84 -48.84
N SER A 299 -9.42 -12.21 -49.34
CA SER A 299 -10.60 -11.84 -48.57
C SER A 299 -11.36 -13.11 -48.24
N ASP A 300 -11.68 -13.35 -46.96
CA ASP A 300 -12.91 -14.06 -46.66
C ASP A 300 -13.46 -13.72 -45.26
N ASN A 301 -14.79 -13.66 -45.28
CA ASN A 301 -15.70 -13.33 -44.21
C ASN A 301 -15.93 -14.53 -43.26
N VAL A 302 -16.76 -14.28 -42.24
CA VAL A 302 -17.78 -15.18 -41.68
C VAL A 302 -17.51 -15.76 -40.27
N GLU A 303 -18.38 -15.28 -39.37
CA GLU A 303 -19.09 -15.93 -38.25
C GLU A 303 -18.44 -16.38 -36.93
N ARG A 304 -19.08 -15.85 -35.87
CA ARG A 304 -19.65 -16.53 -34.69
C ARG A 304 -19.01 -17.87 -34.26
N ALA A 305 -18.70 -17.96 -32.96
CA ALA A 305 -19.59 -18.67 -32.03
C ALA A 305 -19.16 -18.53 -30.56
N VAL A 306 -20.19 -18.41 -29.74
CA VAL A 306 -20.25 -18.66 -28.29
C VAL A 306 -19.83 -20.10 -28.00
N ARG A 307 -19.03 -20.33 -26.94
CA ARG A 307 -19.25 -21.46 -26.02
C ARG A 307 -18.52 -21.32 -24.69
N THR A 308 -19.25 -21.81 -23.70
CA THR A 308 -19.07 -21.83 -22.26
C THR A 308 -18.33 -23.09 -21.78
N THR A 309 -17.95 -23.02 -20.50
CA THR A 309 -17.80 -24.10 -19.49
C THR A 309 -16.41 -24.70 -19.19
N SER A 310 -16.12 -24.66 -17.88
CA SER A 310 -15.71 -25.78 -17.01
C SER A 310 -14.24 -26.23 -17.03
N ALA A 311 -13.58 -26.16 -15.87
CA ALA A 311 -13.42 -27.35 -15.01
C ALA A 311 -12.62 -27.02 -13.73
N ALA A 312 -13.17 -27.47 -12.61
CA ALA A 312 -12.51 -27.55 -11.31
C ALA A 312 -11.46 -28.67 -11.30
N ARG A 313 -10.38 -28.48 -10.54
CA ARG A 313 -9.50 -29.55 -10.08
C ARG A 313 -9.28 -29.42 -8.57
N SER A 314 -9.62 -30.50 -7.87
CA SER A 314 -9.30 -30.78 -6.48
C SER A 314 -7.92 -31.46 -6.39
N GLY A 315 -7.21 -31.20 -5.29
CA GLY A 315 -6.01 -31.93 -4.88
C GLY A 315 -5.41 -31.25 -3.63
N THR A 316 -5.66 -31.80 -2.45
CA THR A 316 -4.80 -32.72 -1.65
C THR A 316 -4.15 -32.00 -0.46
N ASP A 317 -4.65 -32.38 0.71
CA ASP A 317 -3.93 -32.74 1.94
C ASP A 317 -2.66 -31.97 2.33
N VAL A 318 -2.73 -31.23 3.44
CA VAL A 318 -1.57 -30.58 4.09
C VAL A 318 -1.54 -30.92 5.57
N LYS A 319 -0.43 -31.55 5.96
CA LYS A 319 -0.03 -31.91 7.32
C LYS A 319 0.01 -30.70 8.27
N GLY A 320 -0.24 -31.00 9.54
CA GLY A 320 -0.41 -30.06 10.64
C GLY A 320 0.67 -28.98 10.74
N SER A 321 0.21 -27.75 10.98
CA SER A 321 1.04 -26.56 11.15
C SER A 321 0.81 -25.93 12.53
N ARG A 322 1.91 -25.46 13.14
CA ARG A 322 1.92 -24.80 14.46
C ARG A 322 1.47 -23.35 14.34
N LEU A 323 0.56 -22.95 15.21
CA LEU A 323 0.12 -21.55 15.39
C LEU A 323 1.31 -20.69 15.85
N CYS A 324 1.74 -19.72 15.04
CA CYS A 324 2.71 -18.72 15.46
C CYS A 324 1.95 -17.46 15.89
N VAL A 325 1.56 -17.40 17.17
CA VAL A 325 1.13 -16.13 17.79
C VAL A 325 2.40 -15.38 18.14
N ARG A 326 2.77 -14.38 17.33
CA ARG A 326 3.84 -13.45 17.73
C ARG A 326 3.26 -12.43 18.70
N PHE A 327 3.52 -12.65 19.98
CA PHE A 327 3.38 -11.61 20.98
C PHE A 327 4.51 -10.61 20.74
N SER A 328 4.16 -9.40 20.32
CA SER A 328 5.11 -8.29 20.35
C SER A 328 5.27 -7.89 21.81
N GLU A 329 6.51 -7.90 22.32
CA GLU A 329 6.80 -7.41 23.66
C GLU A 329 6.34 -5.95 23.79
N PRO A 330 5.81 -5.55 24.95
CA PRO A 330 5.46 -4.15 25.19
C PRO A 330 6.73 -3.32 25.17
N SER A 331 6.83 -2.46 24.16
CA SER A 331 7.78 -1.35 24.05
C SER A 331 7.58 -0.31 25.13
#